data_AF-A0A5C7UKB0-F1
#
_entry.id   AF-A0A5C7UKB0-F1
#
_cell.length_a   1.000
_cell.length_b   1.000
_cell.length_c   1.000
_cell.angle_alpha   90.00
_cell.angle_beta   90.00
_cell.angle_gamma   90.00
#
_symmetry.space_group_name_H-M   'P 1'
#
loop_
_entity.id
_entity.type
_entity.pdbx_description
1 polymer ?
#
loop_
_entity_poly.entity_id
_entity_poly.type
_entity_poly.pdbx_seq_one_letter_code
_entity_poly.pdbx_strand_id
1 'polypeptide(L)'
;MKTKLILYLLILLLLICSCRTIKPIQQSKTIIKETLRDTVVNIPTDRSSFQAKLDINDAGNPVIKEVLHTQNGKRALIPKVQIKDQVLQVDCLCDSMAIYLKLKDTHITDMLHETVFVPTEKPLSMWQQTQLWMGRALLILLAGAITILVITRKIV
;
A
#
# COMPACT_ATOMS: atom_id res chain seq x y z
N MET A 1 -18.00 63.02 12.61
CA MET A 1 -18.48 61.74 13.16
C MET A 1 -18.93 60.72 12.10
N LYS A 2 -19.62 61.13 11.02
CA LYS A 2 -20.18 60.21 10.00
C LYS A 2 -19.12 59.38 9.24
N THR A 3 -17.95 59.96 8.94
CA THR A 3 -16.85 59.25 8.24
C THR A 3 -16.15 58.20 9.11
N LYS A 4 -15.96 58.47 10.41
CA LYS A 4 -15.41 57.49 11.36
C LYS A 4 -16.36 56.32 11.59
N LEU A 5 -17.68 56.56 11.61
CA LEU A 5 -18.70 55.51 11.73
C LEU A 5 -18.70 54.56 10.51
N ILE A 6 -18.58 55.10 9.30
CA ILE A 6 -18.50 54.30 8.06
C ILE A 6 -17.22 53.44 8.05
N LEU A 7 -16.10 53.99 8.52
CA LEU A 7 -14.84 53.23 8.62
C LEU A 7 -14.95 52.06 9.61
N TYR A 8 -15.57 52.27 10.78
CA TYR A 8 -15.82 51.20 11.75
C TYR A 8 -16.75 50.11 11.23
N LEU A 9 -17.80 50.48 10.47
CA LEU A 9 -18.71 49.52 9.84
C LEU A 9 -17.99 48.63 8.81
N LEU A 10 -17.07 49.22 8.02
CA LEU A 10 -16.30 48.49 7.02
C LEU A 10 -15.31 47.50 7.66
N ILE A 11 -14.66 47.90 8.76
CA ILE A 11 -13.75 47.04 9.52
C ILE A 11 -14.51 45.86 10.16
N LEU A 12 -15.71 46.11 10.69
CA LEU A 12 -16.55 45.07 11.27
C LEU A 12 -16.99 44.03 10.22
N LEU A 13 -17.33 44.47 9.01
CA LEU A 13 -17.72 43.59 7.90
C LEU A 13 -16.56 42.68 7.44
N LEU A 14 -15.33 43.19 7.43
CA LEU A 14 -14.13 42.42 7.09
C LEU A 14 -13.82 41.34 8.13
N LEU A 15 -14.06 41.63 9.42
CA LEU A 15 -13.85 40.66 10.52
C LEU A 15 -14.82 39.46 10.44
N ILE A 16 -16.06 39.66 9.98
CA ILE A 16 -17.08 38.61 9.87
C ILE A 16 -16.81 37.67 8.67
N CYS A 17 -16.02 38.10 7.67
CA CYS A 17 -15.63 37.26 6.53
C CYS A 17 -14.46 36.30 6.80
N SER A 18 -13.92 36.25 8.03
CA SER A 18 -12.85 35.31 8.39
C SER A 18 -13.43 33.91 8.64
N CYS A 19 -13.71 33.16 7.57
CA CYS A 19 -14.11 31.77 7.68
C CYS A 19 -12.90 30.88 8.03
N ARG A 20 -12.98 30.15 9.15
CA ARG A 20 -12.00 29.11 9.50
C ARG A 20 -12.08 27.97 8.50
N THR A 21 -10.95 27.67 7.85
CA THR A 21 -10.80 26.50 6.97
C THR A 21 -10.95 25.21 7.80
N ILE A 22 -11.91 24.37 7.42
CA ILE A 22 -12.06 23.01 7.97
C ILE A 22 -10.94 22.15 7.41
N LYS A 23 -10.20 21.49 8.31
CA LYS A 23 -9.09 20.59 7.94
C LYS A 23 -9.64 19.41 7.12
N PRO A 24 -8.96 18.99 6.04
CA PRO A 24 -9.42 17.88 5.21
C PRO A 24 -9.49 16.57 6.01
N ILE A 25 -10.50 15.75 5.68
CA ILE A 25 -10.75 14.44 6.29
C ILE A 25 -9.70 13.45 5.75
N GLN A 26 -9.05 12.73 6.67
CA GLN A 26 -8.06 11.69 6.35
C GLN A 26 -8.77 10.50 5.69
N GLN A 27 -8.43 10.22 4.42
CA GLN A 27 -8.84 8.98 3.75
C GLN A 27 -7.58 8.17 3.42
N SER A 28 -7.51 6.94 3.94
CA SER A 28 -6.46 5.98 3.58
C SER A 28 -6.85 5.26 2.30
N LYS A 29 -5.99 5.35 1.27
CA LYS A 29 -6.06 4.47 0.10
C LYS A 29 -4.81 3.60 0.10
N THR A 30 -4.99 2.30 0.25
CA THR A 30 -3.91 1.31 0.11
C THR A 30 -3.74 1.02 -1.38
N ILE A 31 -2.69 1.55 -2.01
CA ILE A 31 -2.32 1.22 -3.39
C ILE A 31 -1.21 0.17 -3.31
N ILE A 32 -1.55 -1.09 -3.57
CA ILE A 32 -0.58 -2.19 -3.62
C ILE A 32 0.06 -2.16 -5.00
N LYS A 33 1.32 -1.71 -5.09
CA LYS A 33 2.08 -1.70 -6.34
C LYS A 33 3.01 -2.91 -6.38
N GLU A 34 2.64 -3.94 -7.12
CA GLU A 34 3.52 -5.08 -7.37
C GLU A 34 4.61 -4.67 -8.36
N THR A 35 5.82 -4.41 -7.87
CA THR A 35 6.99 -4.18 -8.74
C THR A 35 7.67 -5.52 -9.02
N LEU A 36 7.64 -5.96 -10.28
CA LEU A 36 8.46 -7.08 -10.74
C LEU A 36 9.94 -6.65 -10.69
N ARG A 37 10.73 -7.36 -9.89
CA ARG A 37 12.19 -7.18 -9.83
C ARG A 37 12.87 -8.52 -10.03
N ASP A 38 13.88 -8.53 -10.88
CA ASP A 38 14.75 -9.68 -11.09
C ASP A 38 15.76 -9.76 -9.93
N THR A 39 15.35 -10.37 -8.82
CA THR A 39 16.24 -10.62 -7.67
C THR A 39 16.80 -12.04 -7.74
N VAL A 40 18.12 -12.16 -7.66
CA VAL A 40 18.79 -13.46 -7.54
C VAL A 40 18.78 -13.85 -6.07
N VAL A 41 17.99 -14.86 -5.71
CA VAL A 41 17.95 -15.40 -4.35
C VAL A 41 19.16 -16.33 -4.15
N ASN A 42 20.08 -15.96 -3.26
CA ASN A 42 21.19 -16.84 -2.89
C ASN A 42 20.67 -17.97 -1.99
N ILE A 43 20.60 -19.17 -2.54
CA ILE A 43 20.10 -20.35 -1.85
C ILE A 43 21.33 -21.16 -1.37
N PRO A 44 21.47 -21.42 -0.06
CA PRO A 44 22.58 -22.22 0.43
C PRO A 44 22.50 -23.65 -0.12
N THR A 45 23.64 -24.19 -0.54
CA THR A 45 23.75 -25.58 -1.01
C THR A 45 23.21 -26.53 0.05
N ASP A 46 22.37 -27.47 -0.38
CA ASP A 46 21.81 -28.50 0.49
C ASP A 46 22.11 -29.89 -0.07
N ARG A 47 22.29 -30.87 0.82
CA ARG A 47 22.70 -32.22 0.44
C ARG A 47 21.92 -33.26 1.24
N SER A 48 21.20 -34.12 0.52
CA SER A 48 20.65 -35.37 1.02
C SER A 48 21.48 -36.54 0.46
N SER A 49 21.79 -37.55 1.27
CA SER A 49 22.50 -38.73 0.80
C SER A 49 21.87 -40.03 1.31
N PHE A 50 21.95 -41.08 0.50
CA PHE A 50 21.47 -42.42 0.83
C PHE A 50 22.52 -43.42 0.34
N GLN A 51 22.94 -44.32 1.23
CA GLN A 51 23.88 -45.39 0.94
C GLN A 51 23.33 -46.71 1.46
N ALA A 52 23.30 -47.72 0.60
CA ALA A 52 22.84 -49.05 0.96
C ALA A 52 23.63 -50.12 0.20
N LYS A 53 23.72 -51.31 0.79
CA LYS A 53 24.24 -52.51 0.13
C LYS A 53 23.09 -53.20 -0.62
N LEU A 54 23.36 -53.52 -1.89
CA LEU A 54 22.48 -54.31 -2.72
C LEU A 54 22.91 -55.77 -2.67
N ASP A 55 21.95 -56.66 -2.68
CA ASP A 55 22.12 -58.11 -2.80
C ASP A 55 21.17 -58.64 -3.87
N ILE A 56 21.36 -59.89 -4.28
CA ILE A 56 20.53 -60.54 -5.29
C ILE A 56 19.71 -61.62 -4.57
N ASN A 57 18.39 -61.55 -4.68
CA ASN A 57 17.52 -62.61 -4.17
C ASN A 57 17.66 -63.89 -5.02
N ASP A 58 17.18 -65.02 -4.50
CA ASP A 58 17.22 -66.32 -5.18
C ASP A 58 16.55 -66.33 -6.57
N ALA A 59 15.62 -65.39 -6.82
CA ALA A 59 14.95 -65.18 -8.11
C ALA A 59 15.76 -64.33 -9.12
N GLY A 60 16.99 -63.91 -8.77
CA GLY A 60 17.85 -63.05 -9.61
C GLY A 60 17.54 -61.55 -9.53
N ASN A 61 16.60 -61.12 -8.68
CA ASN A 61 16.20 -59.73 -8.55
C ASN A 61 17.09 -58.97 -7.55
N PRO A 62 17.52 -57.72 -7.86
CA PRO A 62 18.28 -56.90 -6.93
C PRO A 62 17.39 -56.40 -5.78
N VAL A 63 17.86 -56.55 -4.54
CA VAL A 63 17.16 -56.14 -3.33
C VAL A 63 18.11 -55.40 -2.39
N ILE A 64 17.56 -54.44 -1.61
CA ILE A 64 18.33 -53.70 -0.61
C ILE A 64 18.51 -54.59 0.62
N LYS A 65 19.76 -54.95 0.93
CA LYS A 65 20.10 -55.80 2.08
C LYS A 65 20.23 -55.01 3.37
N GLU A 66 20.92 -53.89 3.31
CA GLU A 66 21.26 -53.08 4.47
C GLU A 66 21.40 -51.61 4.07
N VAL A 67 20.81 -50.71 4.86
CA VAL A 67 21.00 -49.27 4.70
C VAL A 67 22.16 -48.84 5.59
N LEU A 68 23.26 -48.38 4.97
CA LEU A 68 24.49 -48.00 5.67
C LEU A 68 24.42 -46.59 6.23
N HIS A 69 23.92 -45.66 5.41
CA HIS A 69 23.93 -44.26 5.78
C HIS A 69 22.77 -43.52 5.13
N THR A 70 22.09 -42.70 5.93
CA THR A 70 21.09 -41.75 5.44
C THR A 70 21.40 -40.39 6.02
N GLN A 71 21.49 -39.39 5.14
CA GLN A 71 21.70 -38.01 5.53
C GLN A 71 20.53 -37.18 5.02
N ASN A 72 19.87 -36.50 5.95
CA ASN A 72 18.85 -35.53 5.65
C ASN A 72 19.48 -34.16 5.39
N GLY A 73 19.03 -33.48 4.34
CA GLY A 73 19.31 -32.07 4.12
C GLY A 73 18.38 -31.20 4.97
N LYS A 74 18.55 -29.88 4.86
CA LYS A 74 17.61 -28.91 5.48
C LYS A 74 16.32 -28.75 4.68
N ARG A 75 16.38 -28.99 3.37
CA ARG A 75 15.31 -28.79 2.38
C ARG A 75 15.11 -30.04 1.52
N ALA A 76 16.20 -30.72 1.18
CA ALA A 76 16.19 -32.02 0.51
C ALA A 76 15.98 -33.12 1.56
N LEU A 77 14.80 -33.73 1.53
CA LEU A 77 14.46 -34.81 2.44
C LEU A 77 15.26 -36.08 2.12
N ILE A 78 15.19 -37.07 3.02
CA ILE A 78 15.81 -38.37 2.80
C ILE A 78 15.27 -38.97 1.49
N PRO A 79 16.14 -39.40 0.55
CA PRO A 79 15.71 -39.98 -0.71
C PRO A 79 14.92 -41.25 -0.49
N LYS A 80 13.78 -41.38 -1.16
CA LYS A 80 12.99 -42.60 -1.22
C LYS A 80 13.57 -43.47 -2.33
N VAL A 81 14.12 -44.61 -1.94
CA VAL A 81 14.71 -45.58 -2.87
C VAL A 81 13.76 -46.76 -3.02
N GLN A 82 13.41 -47.07 -4.26
CA GLN A 82 12.57 -48.21 -4.62
C GLN A 82 13.27 -48.99 -5.74
N ILE A 83 13.23 -50.32 -5.64
CA ILE A 83 13.69 -51.20 -6.72
C ILE A 83 12.46 -51.90 -7.28
N LYS A 84 12.15 -51.65 -8.55
CA LYS A 84 11.03 -52.28 -9.25
C LYS A 84 11.49 -52.70 -10.63
N ASP A 85 11.21 -53.96 -11.01
CA ASP A 85 11.55 -54.50 -12.33
C ASP A 85 13.03 -54.34 -12.71
N GLN A 86 13.94 -54.56 -11.75
CA GLN A 86 15.39 -54.36 -11.88
C GLN A 86 15.82 -52.89 -12.12
N VAL A 87 14.90 -51.94 -12.05
CA VAL A 87 15.18 -50.51 -12.14
C VAL A 87 15.24 -49.92 -10.73
N LEU A 88 16.33 -49.20 -10.45
CA LEU A 88 16.50 -48.42 -9.22
C LEU A 88 15.88 -47.03 -9.41
N GLN A 89 14.77 -46.77 -8.74
CA GLN A 89 14.13 -45.46 -8.69
C GLN A 89 14.55 -44.75 -7.38
N VAL A 90 15.06 -43.52 -7.52
CA VAL A 90 15.51 -42.69 -6.40
C VAL A 90 14.79 -41.35 -6.50
N ASP A 91 13.82 -41.13 -5.62
CA ASP A 91 13.05 -39.89 -5.58
C ASP A 91 13.40 -39.09 -4.33
N CYS A 92 13.68 -37.80 -4.49
CA CYS A 92 13.92 -36.88 -3.38
C CYS A 92 12.91 -35.73 -3.44
N LEU A 93 12.26 -35.45 -2.30
CA LEU A 93 11.37 -34.31 -2.15
C LEU A 93 12.16 -33.12 -1.62
N CYS A 94 12.12 -32.01 -2.36
CA CYS A 94 12.76 -30.75 -1.98
C CYS A 94 11.72 -29.66 -1.79
N ASP A 95 11.76 -28.95 -0.66
CA ASP A 95 10.88 -27.79 -0.42
C ASP A 95 11.42 -26.52 -1.09
N SER A 96 10.82 -26.16 -2.24
CA SER A 96 11.05 -24.89 -2.93
C SER A 96 10.01 -23.82 -2.56
N MET A 97 8.87 -24.20 -1.99
CA MET A 97 7.73 -23.30 -1.74
C MET A 97 7.97 -22.40 -0.54
N ALA A 98 8.65 -22.89 0.50
CA ALA A 98 9.00 -22.08 1.67
C ALA A 98 9.87 -20.85 1.31
N ILE A 99 10.74 -20.97 0.30
CA ILE A 99 11.60 -19.88 -0.17
C ILE A 99 10.75 -18.79 -0.84
N TYR A 100 9.81 -19.20 -1.69
CA TYR A 100 8.88 -18.29 -2.37
C TYR A 100 7.98 -17.54 -1.37
N LEU A 101 7.42 -18.25 -0.39
CA LEU A 101 6.56 -17.65 0.63
C LEU A 101 7.31 -16.63 1.48
N LYS A 102 8.54 -16.93 1.91
CA LYS A 102 9.36 -16.01 2.70
C LYS A 102 9.68 -14.72 1.94
N LEU A 103 10.03 -14.82 0.65
CA LEU A 103 10.30 -13.66 -0.20
C LEU A 103 9.05 -12.79 -0.38
N LYS A 104 7.89 -13.44 -0.59
CA LYS A 104 6.61 -12.76 -0.73
C LYS A 104 6.22 -12.02 0.55
N ASP A 105 6.37 -12.64 1.71
CA ASP A 105 6.05 -12.03 3.01
C ASP A 105 6.95 -10.82 3.31
N THR A 106 8.25 -10.88 3.01
CA THR A 106 9.15 -9.73 3.16
C THR A 106 8.71 -8.54 2.30
N HIS A 107 8.31 -8.79 1.04
CA HIS A 107 7.83 -7.73 0.17
C HIS A 107 6.51 -7.13 0.64
N ILE A 108 5.59 -7.95 1.16
CA ILE A 108 4.34 -7.44 1.73
C ILE A 108 4.64 -6.53 2.91
N THR A 109 5.58 -6.92 3.78
CA THR A 109 5.98 -6.12 4.95
C THR A 109 6.58 -4.78 4.52
N ASP A 110 7.44 -4.77 3.49
CA ASP A 110 8.03 -3.54 2.95
C ASP A 110 6.98 -2.61 2.31
N MET A 111 5.98 -3.17 1.63
CA MET A 111 4.90 -2.39 0.98
C MET A 111 3.89 -1.80 1.97
N LEU A 112 3.71 -2.39 3.15
CA LEU A 112 2.71 -1.94 4.11
C LEU A 112 3.05 -0.59 4.77
N HIS A 113 4.24 -0.03 4.54
CA HIS A 113 4.72 1.18 5.22
C HIS A 113 4.49 2.52 4.50
N GLU A 114 3.93 2.54 3.29
CA GLU A 114 3.72 3.79 2.55
C GLU A 114 2.23 4.17 2.46
N THR A 115 1.63 4.54 3.58
CA THR A 115 0.37 5.28 3.57
C THR A 115 0.65 6.73 3.17
N VAL A 116 0.81 6.98 1.87
CA VAL A 116 0.90 8.35 1.36
C VAL A 116 -0.45 9.04 1.59
N PHE A 117 -0.50 9.91 2.60
CA PHE A 117 -1.66 10.74 2.91
C PHE A 117 -1.82 11.80 1.83
N VAL A 118 -2.61 11.51 0.79
CA VAL A 118 -3.01 12.52 -0.18
C VAL A 118 -4.18 13.30 0.43
N PRO A 119 -4.02 14.59 0.80
CA PRO A 119 -5.15 15.40 1.23
C PRO A 119 -6.09 15.55 0.05
N THR A 120 -7.20 14.82 0.07
CA THR A 120 -8.21 14.90 -0.99
C THR A 120 -9.02 16.16 -0.73
N GLU A 121 -8.86 17.16 -1.59
CA GLU A 121 -9.69 18.36 -1.57
C GLU A 121 -11.14 17.97 -1.89
N LYS A 122 -12.02 18.13 -0.91
CA LYS A 122 -13.45 17.85 -1.09
C LYS A 122 -14.04 18.93 -2.01
N PRO A 123 -14.71 18.57 -3.12
CA PRO A 123 -15.35 19.58 -3.96
C PRO A 123 -16.44 20.30 -3.16
N LEU A 124 -16.53 21.62 -3.34
CA LEU A 124 -17.58 22.46 -2.75
C LEU A 124 -18.94 21.93 -3.20
N SER A 125 -19.89 21.80 -2.27
CA SER A 125 -21.24 21.40 -2.66
C SER A 125 -21.89 22.50 -3.50
N MET A 126 -22.76 22.12 -4.44
CA MET A 126 -23.52 23.06 -5.26
C MET A 126 -24.21 24.14 -4.41
N TRP A 127 -24.73 23.77 -3.23
CA TRP A 127 -25.35 24.69 -2.28
C TRP A 127 -24.37 25.69 -1.65
N GLN A 128 -23.17 25.23 -1.27
CA GLN A 128 -22.13 26.11 -0.76
C GLN A 128 -21.67 27.10 -1.84
N GLN A 129 -21.57 26.64 -3.09
CA GLN A 129 -21.20 27.48 -4.22
C GLN A 129 -22.25 28.56 -4.52
N THR A 130 -23.54 28.23 -4.45
CA THR A 130 -24.63 29.21 -4.62
C THR A 130 -24.67 30.23 -3.49
N GLN A 131 -24.44 29.81 -2.23
CA GLN A 131 -24.38 30.72 -1.08
C GLN A 131 -23.21 31.70 -1.20
N LEU A 132 -22.04 31.25 -1.67
CA LEU A 132 -20.88 32.10 -1.92
C LEU A 132 -21.16 33.14 -3.02
N TRP A 133 -21.82 32.73 -4.11
CA TRP A 133 -22.20 33.64 -5.20
C TRP A 133 -23.20 34.71 -4.73
N MET A 134 -24.23 34.32 -3.97
CA MET A 134 -25.18 35.27 -3.40
C MET A 134 -24.51 36.24 -2.42
N GLY A 135 -23.61 35.75 -1.57
CA GLY A 135 -22.85 36.60 -0.66
C GLY A 135 -22.00 37.64 -1.40
N ARG A 136 -21.32 37.25 -2.49
CA ARG A 136 -20.55 38.17 -3.33
C ARG A 136 -21.43 39.22 -4.01
N ALA A 137 -22.57 38.82 -4.54
CA ALA A 137 -23.52 39.76 -5.16
C ALA A 137 -24.03 40.80 -4.15
N LEU A 138 -24.37 40.38 -2.93
CA LEU A 138 -24.82 41.27 -1.86
C LEU A 138 -23.72 42.27 -1.45
N LEU A 139 -22.47 41.82 -1.33
CA LEU A 139 -21.34 42.71 -1.00
C LEU A 139 -21.09 43.77 -2.06
N ILE A 140 -21.20 43.40 -3.35
CA ILE A 140 -21.07 44.35 -4.47
C ILE A 140 -22.19 45.40 -4.41
N LEU A 141 -23.43 44.98 -4.14
CA LEU A 141 -24.57 45.88 -4.04
C LEU A 141 -24.42 46.87 -2.87
N LEU A 142 -24.00 46.38 -1.70
CA LEU A 142 -23.76 47.22 -0.53
C LEU A 142 -22.62 48.23 -0.77
N ALA A 143 -21.51 47.80 -1.39
CA ALA A 143 -20.42 48.70 -1.75
C ALA A 143 -20.87 49.77 -2.75
N GLY A 144 -21.66 49.40 -3.76
CA GLY A 144 -22.29 50.33 -4.69
C GLY A 144 -23.21 51.35 -3.99
N ALA A 145 -24.09 50.88 -3.11
CA ALA A 145 -24.97 51.77 -2.35
C ALA A 145 -24.20 52.76 -1.46
N ILE A 146 -23.13 52.30 -0.79
CA ILE A 146 -22.30 53.16 0.06
C ILE A 146 -21.57 54.22 -0.79
N THR A 147 -21.01 53.84 -1.94
CA THR A 147 -20.33 54.80 -2.83
C THR A 147 -21.28 55.86 -3.38
N ILE A 148 -22.48 55.46 -3.83
CA ILE A 148 -23.53 56.39 -4.27
C ILE A 148 -23.94 57.33 -3.13
N LEU A 149 -24.13 56.81 -1.91
CA LEU A 149 -24.51 57.59 -0.74
C LEU A 149 -23.42 58.60 -0.34
N VAL A 150 -22.14 58.23 -0.46
CA VAL A 150 -21.01 59.14 -0.20
C VAL A 150 -20.92 60.24 -1.26
N ILE A 151 -21.13 59.92 -2.55
CA ILE A 151 -21.12 60.90 -3.64
C ILE A 151 -22.27 61.90 -3.47
N THR A 152 -23.49 61.41 -3.24
CA THR A 152 -24.69 62.25 -3.01
C THR A 152 -24.61 63.10 -1.74
N ARG A 153 -23.87 62.66 -0.71
CA ARG A 153 -23.61 63.47 0.51
C ARG A 153 -22.41 64.41 0.42
N LYS A 154 -21.51 64.24 -0.56
CA LYS A 154 -20.41 65.18 -0.82
C LYS A 154 -20.80 66.29 -1.82
N ILE A 155 -21.91 66.11 -2.52
CA ILE A 155 -22.53 67.10 -3.41
C ILE A 155 -23.76 67.68 -2.70
N VAL A 156 -23.59 68.14 -1.45
CA VAL A 156 -24.42 69.12 -0.73
C VAL A 156 -23.49 69.85 0.24
#